data_AF-A0A957L154-F1
#
_entry.id   AF-A0A957L154-F1
#
_cell.length_a   1.000
_cell.length_b   1.000
_cell.length_c   1.000
_cell.angle_alpha   90.00
_cell.angle_beta   90.00
_cell.angle_gamma   90.00
#
_symmetry.space_group_name_H-M   'P 1'
#
loop_
_entity.id
_entity.type
_entity.pdbx_description
1 polymer ?
#
loop_
_entity_poly.entity_id
_entity_poly.type
_entity_poly.pdbx_seq_one_letter_code
_entity_poly.pdbx_strand_id
1 'polypeptide(L)' 'RQGDIKAEYVVNCAGMWARQFGELAGVNIPNQAAEHYYLITEEIKDLPPNMPVLEDPSHYGYYREEV' A
#
# COMPACT_ATOMS: atom_id res chain seq x y z
N ARG A 1 5.26 -1.89 -26.58
CA ARG A 1 6.44 -1.46 -27.38
C ARG A 1 7.56 -1.11 -26.42
N GLN A 2 8.81 -1.34 -26.81
CA GLN A 2 10.02 -0.95 -26.06
C GLN A 2 10.81 0.05 -26.92
N GLY A 3 11.44 1.05 -26.29
CA GLY A 3 12.20 2.12 -26.94
C GLY A 3 12.44 3.30 -26.00
N ASP A 4 13.30 4.24 -26.41
CA ASP A 4 13.68 5.37 -25.56
C ASP A 4 12.57 6.43 -25.49
N ILE A 5 12.33 6.94 -24.27
CA ILE A 5 11.42 8.05 -24.01
C ILE A 5 12.25 9.22 -23.50
N LYS A 6 12.24 10.35 -24.23
CA LYS A 6 12.88 11.60 -23.78
C LYS A 6 11.94 12.35 -22.84
N ALA A 7 12.43 12.72 -21.66
CA ALA A 7 11.71 13.53 -20.70
C ALA A 7 12.68 14.50 -20.00
N GLU A 8 12.23 15.72 -19.71
CA GLU A 8 13.00 16.69 -18.91
C GLU A 8 13.03 16.28 -17.43
N TYR A 9 11.91 15.74 -16.93
CA TYR A 9 11.75 15.24 -15.57
C TYR A 9 11.12 13.84 -15.58
N VAL A 10 11.54 13.02 -14.62
CA VAL A 10 10.94 11.71 -14.33
C VAL A 10 10.58 11.69 -12.85
N VAL A 11 9.33 11.32 -12.54
CA VAL A 11 8.86 11.15 -11.15
C VAL A 11 8.74 9.66 -10.86
N ASN A 12 9.46 9.19 -9.85
CA ASN A 12 9.39 7.80 -9.40
C ASN A 12 8.15 7.58 -8.54
N CYS A 13 7.13 6.92 -9.10
CA CYS A 13 5.91 6.49 -8.41
C CYS A 13 5.80 4.95 -8.32
N ALA A 14 6.92 4.24 -8.28
CA ALA A 14 6.96 2.78 -8.41
C ALA A 14 6.62 2.00 -7.12
N GLY A 15 6.03 2.64 -6.11
CA GLY A 15 5.61 1.97 -4.86
C GLY A 15 6.72 1.15 -4.21
N MET A 16 6.48 -0.14 -3.96
CA MET A 16 7.48 -1.05 -3.37
C MET A 16 8.75 -1.20 -4.23
N TRP A 17 8.66 -0.96 -5.54
CA TRP A 17 9.81 -1.01 -6.46
C TRP A 17 10.61 0.29 -6.55
N ALA A 18 10.23 1.32 -5.77
CA ALA A 18 10.87 2.63 -5.84
C ALA A 18 12.40 2.53 -5.63
N ARG A 19 12.85 1.65 -4.73
CA ARG A 19 14.28 1.41 -4.48
C ARG A 19 14.99 0.87 -5.71
N GLN A 20 14.50 -0.22 -6.30
CA GLN A 20 15.08 -0.86 -7.48
C GLN A 20 15.09 0.10 -8.68
N PHE A 21 14.06 0.93 -8.82
CA PHE A 21 14.01 1.96 -9.86
C PHE A 21 15.05 3.07 -9.61
N GLY A 22 15.24 3.50 -8.35
CA GLY A 22 16.25 4.47 -7.97
C GLY A 22 17.69 3.99 -8.24
N GLU A 23 17.95 2.69 -8.03
CA GLU A 23 19.25 2.07 -8.30
C GLU A 23 19.68 2.22 -9.78
N LEU A 24 18.72 2.25 -10.74
CA LEU A 24 19.00 2.49 -12.17
C LEU A 24 19.61 3.88 -12.43
N ALA A 25 19.39 4.83 -11.52
CA ALA A 25 19.93 6.19 -11.56
C ALA A 25 20.98 6.45 -10.48
N GLY A 26 21.46 5.41 -9.77
CA GLY A 26 22.44 5.55 -8.68
C GLY A 26 21.90 6.24 -7.41
N VAL A 27 20.58 6.32 -7.26
CA VAL A 27 19.92 6.95 -6.11
C VAL A 27 19.53 5.88 -5.09
N ASN A 28 20.03 6.01 -3.86
CA ASN A 28 19.59 5.17 -2.75
C ASN A 28 18.28 5.68 -2.16
N ILE A 29 17.20 4.91 -2.32
CA ILE A 29 15.90 5.19 -1.71
C ILE A 29 15.68 4.22 -0.53
N PRO A 30 15.51 4.72 0.71
CA PRO A 30 15.35 3.89 1.91
C PRO A 30 13.93 3.30 2.01
N ASN A 31 13.55 2.48 1.03
CA ASN A 31 12.26 1.81 0.96
C ASN A 31 12.43 0.30 1.13
N GLN A 32 11.64 -0.31 2.00
CA GLN A 32 11.63 -1.74 2.28
C GLN A 32 10.19 -2.25 2.18
N ALA A 33 9.96 -3.28 1.38
CA ALA A 33 8.67 -3.94 1.33
C ALA A 33 8.42 -4.70 2.64
N ALA A 34 7.20 -4.58 3.16
CA ALA A 34 6.73 -5.29 4.33
C ALA A 34 5.42 -6.00 3.99
N GLU A 35 5.21 -7.16 4.59
CA GLU A 35 3.94 -7.88 4.51
C GLU A 35 2.93 -7.24 5.45
N HIS A 36 1.68 -7.15 4.98
CA HIS A 36 0.55 -6.66 5.76
C HIS A 36 -0.68 -7.49 5.37
N TYR A 37 -1.41 -7.98 6.38
CA TYR A 37 -2.49 -8.95 6.20
C TYR A 37 -3.84 -8.33 6.52
N TYR A 38 -4.86 -8.80 5.80
CA TYR A 38 -6.27 -8.53 6.09
C TYR A 38 -6.98 -9.84 6.35
N LEU A 39 -7.94 -9.81 7.28
CA LEU A 39 -8.90 -10.88 7.50
C LEU A 39 -10.27 -10.36 7.12
N ILE A 40 -10.93 -11.05 6.20
CA ILE A 40 -12.30 -10.76 5.80
C ILE A 40 -13.18 -11.81 6.47
N THR A 41 -14.16 -11.35 7.24
CA THR A 41 -15.12 -12.24 7.90
C THR A 41 -16.31 -12.50 6.99
N GLU A 42 -17.08 -13.53 7.32
CA GLU A 42 -18.47 -13.62 6.86
C GLU A 42 -19.34 -12.54 7.53
N GLU A 43 -20.61 -12.45 7.13
CA GLU A 43 -21.57 -11.53 7.73
C GLU A 43 -21.72 -11.79 9.24
N ILE A 44 -21.55 -10.73 10.04
CA ILE A 44 -21.71 -10.78 11.48
C ILE A 44 -23.15 -10.38 11.81
N LYS A 45 -23.93 -11.35 12.30
CA LYS A 45 -25.34 -11.13 12.67
C LYS A 45 -25.47 -9.96 13.66
N ASP A 46 -26.44 -9.09 13.40
CA ASP A 46 -26.79 -7.93 14.23
C ASP A 46 -25.70 -6.84 14.29
N LEU A 47 -24.65 -6.91 13.47
CA LEU A 47 -23.68 -5.81 13.33
C LEU A 47 -24.33 -4.65 12.55
N PRO A 48 -24.35 -3.42 13.10
CA PRO A 48 -24.91 -2.27 12.40
C PRO A 48 -24.16 -1.96 11.10
N PRO A 49 -24.85 -1.60 10.00
CA PRO A 49 -24.19 -1.15 8.78
C PRO A 49 -23.61 0.25 8.93
N ASN A 50 -22.65 0.63 8.08
CA ASN A 50 -22.01 1.95 8.06
C ASN A 50 -21.30 2.33 9.38
N MET A 51 -20.71 1.34 10.04
CA MET A 51 -19.85 1.60 11.19
C MET A 51 -18.62 2.42 10.78
N PRO A 52 -18.13 3.34 11.64
CA PRO A 52 -16.88 4.04 11.37
C PRO A 52 -15.71 3.05 11.30
N VAL A 53 -14.63 3.42 10.61
CA VAL A 53 -13.37 2.69 10.69
C VAL A 53 -12.87 2.76 12.13
N LEU A 54 -12.65 1.60 12.74
CA LEU A 54 -12.11 1.46 14.08
C LEU A 54 -10.62 1.17 13.99
N GLU A 55 -9.83 1.84 14.82
CA GLU A 55 -8.40 1.55 14.99
C GLU A 55 -8.17 1.10 16.43
N ASP A 56 -7.48 -0.03 16.59
CA ASP A 56 -7.05 -0.55 17.88
C ASP A 56 -5.53 -0.72 17.89
N PRO A 57 -4.79 0.34 18.27
CA PRO A 57 -3.33 0.28 18.36
C PRO A 57 -2.82 -0.74 19.38
N SER A 58 -3.63 -1.10 20.39
CA SER A 58 -3.24 -2.09 21.40
C SER A 58 -3.18 -3.52 20.85
N HIS A 59 -3.89 -3.76 19.75
CA HIS A 59 -3.90 -5.01 19.00
C HIS A 59 -3.31 -4.88 17.58
N TYR A 60 -2.68 -3.74 17.26
CA TYR A 60 -2.04 -3.46 15.97
C TYR A 60 -2.99 -3.65 14.77
N GLY A 61 -4.27 -3.34 14.95
CA GLY A 61 -5.31 -3.63 13.97
C GLY A 61 -6.20 -2.44 13.67
N TYR A 62 -6.85 -2.49 12.51
CA TYR A 62 -8.00 -1.66 12.20
C TYR A 62 -9.09 -2.53 11.59
N TYR A 63 -10.33 -2.08 11.75
CA TYR A 63 -11.53 -2.79 11.38
C TYR A 63 -12.42 -1.84 10.60
N ARG A 64 -12.92 -2.31 9.47
CA ARG A 64 -13.89 -1.58 8.65
C ARG A 64 -14.86 -2.56 8.04
N GLU A 65 -16.03 -2.07 7.69
CA GLU A 65 -16.95 -2.79 6.82
C GLU A 65 -16.28 -3.04 5.46
N GLU A 66 -16.43 -4.26 4.94
CA GLU A 66 -16.02 -4.61 3.58
C GLU A 66 -17.22 -4.43 2.65
N VAL A 67 -17.04 -3.65 1.58
CA VAL A 67 -18.07 -3.25 0.60
C VAL A 67 -17.81 -3.87 -0.76
#